data_AF-A0A8C2AYY2-F1
#
_entry.id   AF-A0A8C2AYY2-F1
#
_cell.length_a   1.000
_cell.length_b   1.000
_cell.length_c   1.000
_cell.angle_alpha   90.00
_cell.angle_beta   90.00
_cell.angle_gamma   90.00
#
_symmetry.space_group_name_H-M   'P 1'
#
loop_
_entity.id
_entity.type
_entity.pdbx_description
1 polymer ?
#
loop_
_entity_poly.entity_id
_entity_poly.type
_entity_poly.pdbx_seq_one_letter_code
_entity_poly.pdbx_strand_id
1 'polypeptide(L)'
;MSNCFFFFLLRIQLSSAIDTGLKMKELGGLYISFDGSNKQKSLSNSSKSQKDLNNQDELLKKSVIVPDFEKKDAVPPYSESKHAAKLKRKAEREKTTGDGWFNMRAPELTEELKNDLKALKMRSAMDPKRFYKKNDREGFPKYFQVGWGRTGQYGQKKKNSISKFNSLTKNESK
;
A
#
# COMPACT_ATOMS: atom_id res chain seq x y z
N MET A 1 37.80 7.63 59.44
CA MET A 1 37.21 8.47 58.39
C MET A 1 35.91 7.85 57.95
N SER A 2 34.83 8.48 58.40
CA SER A 2 33.43 8.19 58.14
C SER A 2 33.13 8.36 56.65
N ASN A 3 32.44 7.39 56.02
CA ASN A 3 31.81 7.64 54.73
C ASN A 3 30.41 7.00 54.70
N CYS A 4 29.45 7.89 54.48
CA CYS A 4 28.02 7.73 54.62
C CYS A 4 27.44 6.71 53.63
N PHE A 5 26.65 5.78 54.16
CA PHE A 5 25.65 5.05 53.39
C PHE A 5 24.52 6.01 52.99
N PHE A 6 24.44 6.35 51.70
CA PHE A 6 23.33 7.11 51.13
C PHE A 6 22.14 6.15 50.94
N PHE A 7 21.23 6.11 51.91
CA PHE A 7 19.94 5.44 51.77
C PHE A 7 19.03 6.29 50.87
N PHE A 8 18.88 5.88 49.61
CA PHE A 8 17.94 6.49 48.68
C PHE A 8 16.53 5.99 49.02
N LEU A 9 15.80 6.76 49.82
CA LEU A 9 14.40 6.50 50.15
C LEU A 9 13.53 6.81 48.92
N LEU A 10 13.35 5.81 48.04
CA LEU A 10 12.44 5.93 46.90
C LEU A 10 10.99 5.84 47.41
N ARG A 11 10.37 7.00 47.61
CA ARG A 11 8.95 7.12 47.94
C ARG A 11 8.11 6.66 46.74
N ILE A 12 7.59 5.44 46.79
CA ILE A 12 6.68 4.87 45.79
C ILE A 12 5.34 5.62 45.88
N GLN A 13 5.02 6.44 44.87
CA GLN A 13 3.68 6.96 44.67
C GLN A 13 2.87 5.92 43.89
N LEU A 14 1.86 5.33 44.54
CA LEU A 14 0.84 4.54 43.85
C LEU A 14 0.05 5.48 42.92
N SER A 15 0.29 5.42 41.61
CA SER A 15 -0.51 6.12 40.60
C SER A 15 -1.80 5.33 40.34
N SER A 16 -2.79 5.45 41.22
CA SER A 16 -4.11 4.80 41.02
C SER A 16 -5.22 5.77 40.62
N ALA A 17 -4.89 6.92 40.04
CA ALA A 17 -5.88 7.86 39.52
C ALA A 17 -5.69 8.03 38.00
N ILE A 18 -6.67 7.56 37.23
CA ILE A 18 -6.76 7.80 35.79
C ILE A 18 -7.48 9.13 35.61
N ASP A 19 -6.79 10.14 35.08
CA ASP A 19 -7.42 11.38 34.65
C ASP A 19 -8.14 11.13 33.31
N THR A 20 -9.47 11.12 33.34
CA THR A 20 -10.31 10.90 32.16
C THR A 20 -10.55 12.19 31.36
N GLY A 21 -9.98 13.33 31.78
CA GLY A 21 -10.18 14.62 31.12
C GLY A 21 -11.62 15.15 31.22
N LEU A 22 -12.48 14.50 32.02
CA LEU A 22 -13.89 14.85 32.22
C LEU A 22 -14.13 15.24 33.69
N LYS A 23 -14.73 16.41 33.92
CA LYS A 23 -15.11 16.91 35.25
C LYS A 23 -16.35 16.16 35.77
N MET A 24 -16.13 14.96 36.29
CA MET A 24 -17.19 14.06 36.82
C MET A 24 -18.06 14.68 37.92
N LYS A 25 -17.58 15.73 38.62
CA LYS A 25 -18.33 16.47 39.65
C LYS A 25 -19.35 17.47 39.08
N GLU A 26 -19.12 18.00 37.88
CA GLU A 26 -20.05 18.93 37.22
C GLU A 26 -21.13 18.20 36.41
N LEU A 27 -20.82 16.99 35.91
CA LEU A 27 -21.74 16.19 35.11
C LEU A 27 -22.66 15.28 35.94
N GLY A 28 -22.75 15.48 37.26
CA GLY A 28 -23.75 14.83 38.10
C GLY A 28 -23.68 13.30 38.16
N GLY A 29 -22.51 12.70 37.89
CA GLY A 29 -22.32 11.25 37.88
C GLY A 29 -23.01 10.53 36.72
N LEU A 30 -22.36 9.51 36.17
CA LEU A 30 -22.93 8.63 35.15
C LEU A 30 -23.79 7.53 35.82
N TYR A 31 -24.73 7.91 36.68
CA TYR A 31 -25.68 6.97 37.28
C TYR A 31 -27.04 7.14 36.61
N ILE A 32 -27.38 6.20 35.73
CA ILE A 32 -28.74 6.06 35.24
C ILE A 32 -29.51 5.31 36.33
N SER A 33 -30.21 6.02 37.20
CA SER A 33 -31.23 5.41 38.06
C SER A 33 -32.39 4.95 37.17
N PHE A 34 -32.74 3.66 37.22
CA PHE A 34 -33.89 3.11 36.51
C PHE A 34 -35.19 3.22 37.33
N ASP A 35 -35.12 3.91 38.47
CA ASP A 35 -36.22 4.03 39.40
C ASP A 35 -37.15 5.14 38.87
N GLY A 36 -38.31 4.73 38.35
CA GLY A 36 -39.26 5.57 37.61
C GLY A 36 -40.00 6.62 38.44
N SER A 37 -39.31 7.42 39.25
CA SER A 37 -39.91 8.47 40.07
C SER A 37 -38.96 9.63 40.35
N ASN A 38 -38.51 10.36 39.31
CA ASN A 38 -38.19 11.78 39.50
C ASN A 38 -38.26 12.61 38.21
N LYS A 39 -38.97 13.74 38.31
CA LYS A 39 -39.12 14.77 37.27
C LYS A 39 -37.75 15.27 36.80
N GLN A 40 -37.40 14.99 35.55
CA GLN A 40 -36.33 15.71 34.87
C GLN A 40 -36.82 17.12 34.51
N LYS A 41 -36.06 18.15 34.90
CA LYS A 41 -36.23 19.52 34.41
C LYS A 41 -35.99 19.53 32.91
N SER A 42 -36.98 20.01 32.15
CA SER A 42 -36.87 20.20 30.70
C SER A 42 -35.82 21.25 30.38
N LEU A 43 -34.69 20.81 29.82
CA LEU A 43 -33.76 21.72 29.15
C LEU A 43 -34.26 21.92 27.73
N SER A 44 -34.87 23.08 27.51
CA SER A 44 -35.47 23.50 26.25
C SER A 44 -34.42 24.10 25.31
N ASN A 45 -34.56 23.70 24.04
CA ASN A 45 -34.18 24.42 22.82
C ASN A 45 -32.70 24.53 22.44
N SER A 46 -32.27 23.60 21.57
CA SER A 46 -31.73 23.98 20.26
C SER A 46 -32.11 22.92 19.22
N SER A 47 -33.40 22.85 18.90
CA SER A 47 -33.91 22.31 17.66
C SER A 47 -33.39 23.16 16.49
N LYS A 48 -32.16 22.88 16.02
CA LYS A 48 -31.72 23.33 14.71
C LYS A 48 -32.35 22.43 13.66
N SER A 49 -33.42 22.97 13.07
CA SER A 49 -33.96 22.70 11.75
C SER A 49 -34.11 21.23 11.32
N GLN A 50 -35.31 20.71 11.56
CA GLN A 50 -35.94 19.76 10.65
C GLN A 50 -36.15 20.40 9.27
N LYS A 51 -35.14 20.41 8.40
CA LYS A 51 -35.29 20.71 6.95
C LYS A 51 -34.18 20.07 6.12
N ASP A 52 -34.03 18.74 6.15
CA ASP A 52 -33.22 17.99 5.18
C ASP A 52 -33.80 16.58 4.96
N LEU A 53 -35.11 16.49 4.71
CA LEU A 53 -35.77 15.20 4.44
C LEU A 53 -35.57 14.69 2.99
N ASN A 54 -34.87 15.46 2.15
CA ASN A 54 -34.70 15.14 0.73
C ASN A 54 -33.33 14.56 0.36
N ASN A 55 -32.42 14.39 1.33
CA ASN A 55 -31.10 13.79 1.11
C ASN A 55 -30.96 12.47 1.88
N GLN A 56 -32.01 11.65 1.88
CA GLN A 56 -31.96 10.30 2.44
C GLN A 56 -30.83 9.49 1.78
N ASP A 57 -30.63 9.64 0.48
CA ASP A 57 -29.54 8.98 -0.26
C ASP A 57 -28.15 9.39 0.26
N GLU A 58 -27.94 10.65 0.65
CA GLU A 58 -26.67 11.10 1.21
C GLU A 58 -26.41 10.57 2.62
N LEU A 59 -27.47 10.43 3.41
CA LEU A 59 -27.39 9.84 4.75
C LEU A 59 -27.14 8.33 4.66
N LEU A 60 -27.77 7.65 3.70
CA LEU A 60 -27.65 6.20 3.48
C LEU A 60 -26.30 5.81 2.86
N LYS A 61 -25.56 6.74 2.21
CA LYS A 61 -24.20 6.49 1.67
C LYS A 61 -23.20 5.98 2.71
N LYS A 62 -23.38 6.31 4.00
CA LYS A 62 -22.51 5.83 5.10
C LYS A 62 -23.02 4.54 5.75
N SER A 63 -24.22 4.09 5.41
CA SER A 63 -24.82 2.90 5.97
C SER A 63 -24.30 1.64 5.28
N VAL A 64 -24.39 0.49 5.96
CA VAL A 64 -24.00 -0.82 5.42
C VAL A 64 -25.01 -1.33 4.37
N ILE A 65 -26.23 -0.77 4.38
CA ILE A 65 -27.35 -1.19 3.53
C ILE A 65 -27.33 -0.33 2.26
N VAL A 66 -26.67 -0.84 1.24
CA VAL A 66 -26.63 -0.25 -0.11
C VAL A 66 -27.77 -0.87 -0.94
N PRO A 67 -28.42 -0.18 -1.90
CA PRO A 67 -29.45 -0.78 -2.75
C PRO A 67 -28.98 -2.04 -3.51
N ASP A 68 -27.68 -2.12 -3.83
CA ASP A 68 -27.05 -3.31 -4.43
C ASP A 68 -26.69 -4.40 -3.41
N PHE A 69 -27.05 -4.24 -2.14
CA PHE A 69 -26.83 -5.24 -1.10
C PHE A 69 -27.77 -6.44 -1.27
N GLU A 70 -28.98 -6.23 -1.77
CA GLU A 70 -29.99 -7.28 -2.00
C GLU A 70 -29.57 -8.28 -3.10
N LYS A 71 -28.74 -7.84 -4.05
CA LYS A 71 -28.23 -8.68 -5.15
C LYS A 71 -27.04 -9.55 -4.76
N LYS A 72 -26.48 -9.37 -3.57
CA LYS A 72 -25.30 -10.14 -3.12
C LYS A 72 -25.77 -11.41 -2.43
N ASP A 73 -25.31 -12.56 -2.93
CA ASP A 73 -25.62 -13.87 -2.35
C ASP A 73 -25.17 -14.02 -0.89
N ALA A 74 -24.13 -13.28 -0.48
CA ALA A 74 -23.63 -13.25 0.88
C ALA A 74 -23.08 -11.88 1.26
N VAL A 75 -23.25 -11.52 2.53
CA VAL A 75 -22.67 -10.32 3.12
C VAL A 75 -21.15 -10.47 3.15
N PRO A 76 -20.37 -9.49 2.64
CA PRO A 76 -18.92 -9.55 2.73
C PRO A 76 -18.49 -9.56 4.22
N PRO A 77 -17.46 -10.32 4.58
CA PRO A 77 -17.00 -10.39 5.96
C PRO A 77 -16.50 -9.02 6.44
N TYR A 78 -16.90 -8.64 7.66
CA TYR A 78 -16.56 -7.34 8.27
C TYR A 78 -15.05 -7.08 8.36
N SER A 79 -14.24 -8.14 8.50
CA SER A 79 -12.78 -8.08 8.53
C SER A 79 -12.18 -9.11 7.59
N GLU A 80 -11.07 -8.78 6.94
CA GLU A 80 -10.36 -9.72 6.08
C GLU A 80 -9.83 -10.92 6.89
N SER A 81 -9.97 -12.13 6.34
CA SER A 81 -9.39 -13.32 6.97
C SER A 81 -7.86 -13.22 6.96
N LYS A 82 -7.22 -13.80 7.99
CA LYS A 82 -5.74 -13.88 8.05
C LYS A 82 -5.14 -14.51 6.80
N HIS A 83 -5.84 -15.46 6.19
CA HIS A 83 -5.44 -16.11 4.94
C HIS A 83 -5.50 -15.15 3.74
N ALA A 84 -6.60 -14.41 3.59
CA ALA A 84 -6.75 -13.41 2.52
C ALA A 84 -5.67 -12.33 2.60
N ALA A 85 -5.41 -11.81 3.80
CA ALA A 85 -4.33 -10.84 4.02
C ALA A 85 -2.95 -11.41 3.69
N LYS A 86 -2.69 -12.69 4.03
CA LYS A 86 -1.43 -13.38 3.68
C LYS A 86 -1.28 -13.55 2.17
N LEU A 87 -2.37 -13.87 1.46
CA LEU A 87 -2.38 -14.02 0.01
C LEU A 87 -2.07 -12.68 -0.69
N LYS A 88 -2.71 -11.59 -0.25
CA LYS A 88 -2.45 -10.23 -0.77
C LYS A 88 -0.98 -9.85 -0.61
N ARG A 89 -0.42 -10.04 0.59
CA ARG A 89 1.02 -9.79 0.85
C ARG A 89 1.96 -10.68 0.04
N LYS A 90 1.55 -11.90 -0.33
CA LYS A 90 2.34 -12.76 -1.24
C LYS A 90 2.31 -12.19 -2.65
N ALA A 91 1.14 -11.84 -3.16
CA ALA A 91 1.00 -11.25 -4.50
C ALA A 91 1.79 -9.94 -4.64
N GLU A 92 1.78 -9.08 -3.62
CA GLU A 92 2.58 -7.85 -3.59
C GLU A 92 4.09 -8.15 -3.64
N ARG A 93 4.54 -9.12 -2.84
CA ARG A 93 5.94 -9.57 -2.86
C ARG A 93 6.33 -10.23 -4.17
N GLU A 94 5.44 -10.94 -4.84
CA GLU A 94 5.76 -11.60 -6.11
C GLU A 94 5.95 -10.61 -7.26
N LYS A 95 5.38 -9.40 -7.18
CA LYS A 95 5.55 -8.35 -8.20
C LYS A 95 6.96 -7.75 -8.20
N THR A 96 7.67 -7.84 -7.08
CA THR A 96 9.02 -7.28 -6.91
C THR A 96 9.99 -8.40 -6.53
N THR A 97 11.29 -8.22 -6.72
CA THR A 97 12.28 -9.20 -6.22
C THR A 97 12.50 -9.08 -4.70
N GLY A 98 11.88 -8.08 -4.06
CA GLY A 98 12.02 -7.77 -2.64
C GLY A 98 13.24 -6.88 -2.32
N ASP A 99 13.39 -6.57 -1.04
CA ASP A 99 14.37 -5.59 -0.56
C ASP A 99 15.83 -6.05 -0.72
N GLY A 100 16.07 -7.37 -0.65
CA GLY A 100 17.40 -7.95 -0.89
C GLY A 100 17.92 -7.83 -2.32
N TRP A 101 17.07 -7.40 -3.27
CA TRP A 101 17.44 -7.23 -4.68
C TRP A 101 16.76 -5.99 -5.29
N PHE A 102 16.99 -4.84 -4.66
CA PHE A 102 16.61 -3.50 -5.12
C PHE A 102 15.14 -3.35 -5.55
N ASN A 103 14.23 -4.16 -5.01
CA ASN A 103 12.81 -4.15 -5.35
C ASN A 103 12.54 -4.15 -6.87
N MET A 104 13.34 -4.91 -7.63
CA MET A 104 13.25 -4.94 -9.09
C MET A 104 11.85 -5.41 -9.53
N ARG A 105 11.13 -4.60 -10.31
CA ARG A 105 9.78 -4.92 -10.81
C ARG A 105 9.85 -6.01 -11.88
N ALA A 106 8.91 -6.96 -11.86
CA ALA A 106 8.68 -7.87 -12.98
C ALA A 106 7.97 -7.13 -14.13
N PRO A 107 8.60 -6.97 -15.32
CA PRO A 107 7.91 -6.44 -16.49
C PRO A 107 6.85 -7.40 -17.00
N GLU A 108 5.85 -6.85 -17.69
CA GLU A 108 4.89 -7.67 -18.43
C GLU A 108 5.58 -8.30 -19.64
N LEU A 109 5.38 -9.60 -19.85
CA LEU A 109 6.01 -10.34 -20.94
C LEU A 109 5.30 -10.05 -22.26
N THR A 110 5.60 -8.89 -22.86
CA THR A 110 5.21 -8.56 -24.24
C THR A 110 5.92 -9.48 -25.24
N GLU A 111 5.38 -9.60 -26.45
CA GLU A 111 5.95 -10.46 -27.50
C GLU A 111 7.36 -10.02 -27.92
N GLU A 112 7.60 -8.71 -27.98
CA GLU A 112 8.92 -8.12 -28.23
C GLU A 112 9.96 -8.58 -27.19
N LEU A 113 9.62 -8.47 -25.90
CA LEU A 113 10.53 -8.87 -24.82
C LEU A 113 10.79 -10.37 -24.83
N LYS A 114 9.80 -11.20 -25.19
CA LYS A 114 10.00 -12.64 -25.35
C LYS A 114 10.98 -12.95 -26.49
N ASN A 115 10.89 -12.22 -27.60
CA ASN A 115 11.80 -12.38 -28.74
C ASN A 115 13.23 -11.98 -28.37
N ASP A 116 13.41 -10.85 -27.67
CA ASP A 116 14.72 -10.41 -27.18
C ASP A 116 15.35 -11.43 -26.23
N LEU A 117 14.57 -11.97 -25.30
CA LEU A 117 15.03 -13.00 -24.37
C LEU A 117 15.40 -14.30 -25.10
N LYS A 118 14.66 -14.67 -26.15
CA LYS A 118 14.98 -15.81 -27.00
C LYS A 118 16.28 -15.58 -27.78
N ALA A 119 16.48 -14.38 -28.33
CA ALA A 119 17.72 -14.01 -29.00
C ALA A 119 18.93 -14.11 -28.05
N LEU A 120 18.78 -13.64 -26.80
CA LEU A 120 19.81 -13.79 -25.77
C LEU A 120 20.11 -15.25 -25.44
N LYS A 121 19.09 -16.12 -25.42
CA LYS A 121 19.29 -17.57 -25.24
C LYS A 121 20.06 -18.19 -26.40
N MET A 122 19.77 -17.76 -27.63
CA MET A 122 20.43 -18.25 -28.85
C MET A 122 21.76 -17.55 -29.18
N ARG A 123 22.29 -16.71 -28.28
CA ARG A 123 23.52 -15.94 -28.52
C ARG A 123 24.74 -16.79 -28.93
N SER A 124 24.77 -18.07 -28.56
CA SER A 124 25.85 -18.99 -28.93
C SER A 124 25.84 -19.38 -30.40
N ALA A 125 24.68 -19.32 -31.07
CA ALA A 125 24.54 -19.66 -32.48
C ALA A 125 24.67 -18.43 -33.39
N MET A 126 24.62 -17.21 -32.83
CA MET A 126 24.65 -15.97 -33.61
C MET A 126 26.04 -15.63 -34.15
N ASP A 127 27.10 -15.85 -33.36
CA ASP A 127 28.48 -15.59 -33.77
C ASP A 127 29.29 -16.89 -33.64
N PRO A 128 29.71 -17.51 -34.75
CA PRO A 128 30.45 -18.78 -34.71
C PRO A 128 31.84 -18.66 -34.06
N LYS A 129 32.38 -17.44 -33.93
CA LYS A 129 33.71 -17.21 -33.32
C LYS A 129 33.64 -17.03 -31.81
N ARG A 130 32.47 -16.69 -31.25
CA ARG A 130 32.30 -16.39 -29.84
C ARG A 130 31.51 -17.47 -29.13
N PHE A 131 32.21 -18.26 -28.32
CA PHE A 131 31.58 -19.27 -27.47
C PHE A 131 31.23 -18.67 -26.11
N TYR A 132 29.93 -18.64 -25.80
CA TYR A 132 29.42 -18.25 -24.48
C TYR A 132 29.15 -19.49 -23.61
N LYS A 133 29.16 -19.30 -22.29
CA LYS A 133 28.70 -20.33 -21.35
C LYS A 133 27.22 -20.67 -21.62
N LYS A 134 26.90 -21.97 -21.59
CA LYS A 134 25.54 -22.48 -21.74
C LYS A 134 24.65 -21.98 -20.58
N ASN A 135 23.38 -21.72 -20.88
CA ASN A 135 22.39 -21.35 -19.87
C ASN A 135 21.78 -22.62 -19.28
N ASP A 136 22.02 -22.88 -18.00
CA ASP A 136 21.56 -24.11 -17.31
C ASP A 136 20.08 -24.05 -16.88
N ARG A 137 19.44 -22.88 -16.99
CA ARG A 137 18.05 -22.67 -16.58
C ARG A 137 17.09 -22.81 -17.75
N GLU A 138 16.10 -23.68 -17.60
CA GLU A 138 14.98 -23.78 -18.52
C GLU A 138 13.92 -22.73 -18.16
N GLY A 139 13.73 -21.76 -19.06
CA GLY A 139 12.70 -20.72 -18.94
C GLY A 139 13.24 -19.29 -18.98
N PHE A 140 12.31 -18.32 -19.04
CA PHE A 140 12.63 -16.90 -19.04
C PHE A 140 12.86 -16.37 -17.61
N PRO A 141 13.79 -15.42 -17.41
CA PRO A 141 13.94 -14.74 -16.12
C PRO A 141 12.63 -14.04 -15.70
N LYS A 142 12.20 -14.24 -14.44
CA LYS A 142 10.98 -13.61 -13.90
C LYS A 142 11.12 -12.10 -13.69
N TYR A 143 12.29 -11.66 -13.28
CA TYR A 143 12.60 -10.25 -13.03
C TYR A 143 13.76 -9.84 -13.94
N PHE A 144 13.57 -8.81 -14.76
CA PHE A 144 14.62 -8.25 -15.60
C PHE A 144 14.35 -6.76 -15.89
N GLN A 145 15.40 -6.02 -16.23
CA GLN A 145 15.31 -4.63 -16.66
C GLN A 145 16.17 -4.45 -17.91
N VAL A 146 15.64 -3.75 -18.91
CA VAL A 146 16.38 -3.44 -20.13
C VAL A 146 17.13 -2.13 -19.93
N GLY A 147 18.46 -2.24 -19.84
CA GLY A 147 19.35 -1.10 -19.76
C GLY A 147 19.91 -0.74 -21.13
N TRP A 148 20.22 0.54 -21.32
CA TRP A 148 20.96 1.03 -22.48
C TRP A 148 22.35 1.46 -22.05
N GLY A 149 23.37 0.99 -22.76
CA GLY A 149 24.76 1.32 -22.45
C GLY A 149 25.04 2.81 -22.68
N ARG A 150 25.47 3.52 -21.64
CA ARG A 150 26.20 4.78 -21.82
C ARG A 150 27.63 4.43 -22.23
N THR A 151 27.86 4.30 -23.52
CA THR A 151 29.22 4.27 -24.06
C THR A 151 29.95 5.54 -23.63
N GLY A 152 31.20 5.40 -23.19
CA GLY A 152 32.06 6.54 -22.84
C GLY A 152 32.18 7.55 -23.98
N GLN A 153 32.74 8.73 -23.72
CA GLN A 153 32.60 9.94 -24.55
C GLN A 153 32.85 9.76 -26.07
N TYR A 154 33.63 8.75 -26.50
CA TYR A 154 33.79 8.34 -27.91
C TYR A 154 32.52 7.81 -28.60
N GLY A 155 31.45 7.53 -27.86
CA GLY A 155 30.16 7.06 -28.38
C GLY A 155 29.16 8.16 -28.75
N GLN A 156 29.44 9.43 -28.47
CA GLN A 156 28.50 10.53 -28.75
C GLN A 156 28.29 10.78 -30.26
N LYS A 157 29.32 10.63 -31.09
CA LYS A 157 29.21 10.84 -32.54
C LYS A 157 28.23 9.87 -33.23
N LYS A 158 28.16 8.62 -32.77
CA LYS A 158 27.30 7.59 -33.38
C LYS A 158 25.82 7.74 -33.02
N LYS A 159 25.53 8.29 -31.83
CA LYS A 159 24.15 8.55 -31.38
C LYS A 159 23.50 9.67 -32.18
N ASN A 160 24.25 10.74 -32.48
CA ASN A 160 23.76 11.86 -33.28
C ASN A 160 23.48 11.46 -34.74
N SER A 161 24.22 10.49 -35.29
CA SER A 161 23.96 9.95 -36.63
C SER A 161 22.75 9.01 -36.66
N ILE A 162 22.54 8.18 -35.64
CA ILE A 162 21.41 7.24 -35.57
C ILE A 162 20.09 7.97 -35.29
N SER A 163 20.09 8.99 -34.42
CA SER A 163 18.90 9.82 -34.20
C SER A 163 18.51 10.59 -35.45
N LYS A 164 19.50 11.08 -36.22
CA LYS A 164 19.27 11.74 -37.52
C LYS A 164 18.67 10.76 -38.53
N PHE A 165 19.17 9.54 -38.60
CA PHE A 165 18.65 8.50 -39.50
C PHE A 165 17.21 8.10 -39.18
N ASN A 166 16.87 7.85 -37.90
CA ASN A 166 15.51 7.47 -37.50
C ASN A 166 14.49 8.63 -37.62
N SER A 167 14.96 9.89 -37.64
CA SER A 167 14.10 11.05 -37.93
C SER A 167 13.82 11.24 -39.43
N LEU A 168 14.73 10.79 -40.31
CA LEU A 168 14.53 10.81 -41.76
C LEU A 168 13.50 9.75 -42.18
N THR A 169 13.61 8.53 -41.64
CA THR A 169 12.70 7.41 -41.97
C THR A 169 11.28 7.60 -41.40
N LYS A 170 11.06 8.55 -40.48
CA LYS A 170 9.71 8.90 -39.97
C LYS A 170 9.01 9.98 -40.79
N ASN A 171 9.72 10.66 -41.67
CA ASN A 171 9.16 11.73 -42.51
C ASN A 171 8.79 11.24 -43.92
N GLU A 172 9.14 10.01 -44.27
CA GLU A 172 8.85 9.39 -45.59
C GLU A 172 7.60 8.48 -45.57
N SER A 173 6.99 8.27 -44.40
CA SER A 173 5.78 7.45 -44.22
C SER A 173 4.52 8.30 -44.02
N LYS A 174 4.34 9.35 -44.82
CA LYS A 174 3.13 10.18 -44.86
C LYS A 174 2.65 10.37 -46.29
#